data_AF-A0A2P5VS18-F1
#
_entry.id   AF-A0A2P5VS18-F1
#
_cell.length_a   1.000
_cell.length_b   1.000
_cell.length_c   1.000
_cell.angle_alpha   90.00
_cell.angle_beta   90.00
_cell.angle_gamma   90.00
#
_symmetry.space_group_name_H-M   'P 1'
#
loop_
_entity.id
_entity.type
_entity.pdbx_description
1 polymer ?
#
loop_
_entity_poly.entity_id
_entity_poly.type
_entity_poly.pdbx_seq_one_letter_code
_entity_poly.pdbx_strand_id
1 'polypeptide(L)'
;MGGIEKHAIQPFSKPFTIHNLVYYAISFTFGLSIGILFSLQLKSSSPRPIVFFQAASNLVSSTSPPVPPPSPRNGTFNSSTGISLKEEYQSVMHDMSDQELLLRASSRVPKIAFMFLTGGPLPLAPLWEIFFEGHQGFYTIYVHSHPRYNQTVPQTSVFHGRRIPSQVYFISVYDDPGKDGRGRYNPQISPVINAADWLKGSQWFEMHRDMALHIVSDKTYYSVFKQYCRPPCYNDEHYIATMVNMLYGKLNSNRSITWVDWSSEGAYPRKYGYANINHELLSQIRYGSECIYNGNTTSMCFLFARKFPPSTLKPLMGLLDFEY
;
A
#
# COMPACT_ATOMS: atom_id res chain seq x y z
N MET A 1 63.03 -13.53 4.13
CA MET A 1 62.68 -12.94 2.82
C MET A 1 61.20 -13.19 2.59
N GLY A 2 60.43 -12.12 2.42
CA GLY A 2 58.97 -12.16 2.31
C GLY A 2 58.42 -10.78 2.62
N GLY A 3 58.55 -9.86 1.66
CA GLY A 3 58.12 -8.46 1.80
C GLY A 3 56.61 -8.34 1.80
N ILE A 4 56.08 -7.49 2.68
CA ILE A 4 54.68 -7.10 2.74
C ILE A 4 54.45 -6.02 1.68
N GLU A 5 53.66 -6.33 0.66
CA GLU A 5 53.22 -5.38 -0.36
C GLU A 5 52.11 -4.49 0.23
N LYS A 6 52.44 -3.22 0.49
CA LYS A 6 51.46 -2.21 0.88
C LYS A 6 50.81 -1.66 -0.39
N HIS A 7 49.54 -1.98 -0.64
CA HIS A 7 48.76 -1.27 -1.65
C HIS A 7 48.50 0.16 -1.17
N ALA A 8 49.17 1.11 -1.81
CA ALA A 8 48.92 2.54 -1.64
C ALA A 8 47.57 2.91 -2.26
N ILE A 9 46.66 3.40 -1.43
CA ILE A 9 45.44 4.08 -1.89
C ILE A 9 45.85 5.42 -2.47
N GLN A 10 45.68 5.61 -3.78
CA GLN A 10 45.88 6.92 -4.38
C GLN A 10 44.75 7.89 -3.98
N PRO A 11 45.06 9.10 -3.48
CA PRO A 11 44.05 10.10 -3.22
C PRO A 11 43.55 10.66 -4.56
N PHE A 12 42.27 10.44 -4.86
CA PHE A 12 41.60 11.16 -5.95
C PHE A 12 41.23 12.56 -5.48
N SER A 13 42.21 13.45 -5.45
CA SER A 13 41.97 14.89 -5.35
C SER A 13 42.64 15.59 -6.52
N LYS A 14 41.88 15.75 -7.62
CA LYS A 14 42.21 16.84 -8.55
C LYS A 14 42.19 18.13 -7.74
N PRO A 15 43.20 19.02 -7.88
CA PRO A 15 43.24 20.25 -7.11
C PRO A 15 41.94 21.03 -7.35
N PHE A 16 41.25 21.35 -6.25
CA PHE A 16 40.01 22.12 -6.28
C PHE A 16 40.38 23.57 -6.58
N THR A 17 40.41 23.93 -7.86
CA THR A 17 40.73 25.29 -8.29
C THR A 17 39.57 26.23 -7.97
N ILE A 18 39.83 27.46 -7.53
CA ILE A 18 38.82 28.51 -7.26
C ILE A 18 37.85 28.68 -8.44
N HIS A 19 38.32 28.46 -9.66
CA HIS A 19 37.50 28.48 -10.87
C HIS A 19 36.32 27.49 -10.84
N ASN A 20 36.48 26.31 -10.23
CA ASN A 20 35.40 25.34 -10.09
C ASN A 20 34.35 25.82 -9.08
N LEU A 21 34.78 26.44 -7.97
CA LEU A 21 33.87 27.00 -6.98
C LEU A 21 33.03 28.13 -7.59
N VAL A 22 33.66 29.02 -8.36
CA VAL A 22 32.98 30.10 -9.09
C VAL A 22 32.00 29.52 -10.13
N TYR A 23 32.42 28.49 -10.89
CA TYR A 23 31.54 27.83 -11.86
C TYR A 23 30.31 27.17 -11.21
N TYR A 24 30.49 26.47 -10.08
CA TYR A 24 29.37 25.86 -9.36
C TYR A 24 28.45 26.91 -8.73
N ALA A 25 29.00 28.02 -8.20
CA ALA A 25 28.21 29.11 -7.65
C ALA A 25 27.37 29.81 -8.74
N ILE A 26 27.95 30.04 -9.93
CA ILE A 26 27.22 30.61 -11.09
C ILE A 26 26.14 29.62 -11.57
N SER A 27 26.47 28.33 -11.67
CA SER A 27 25.51 27.31 -12.10
C SER A 27 24.34 27.17 -11.11
N PHE A 28 24.63 27.22 -9.81
CA PHE A 28 23.62 27.13 -8.75
C PHE A 28 22.71 28.36 -8.74
N THR A 29 23.28 29.57 -8.84
CA THR A 29 22.48 30.81 -8.88
C THR A 29 21.60 30.85 -10.11
N PHE A 30 22.11 30.48 -11.28
CA PHE A 30 21.32 30.42 -12.52
C PHE A 30 20.20 29.36 -12.44
N GLY A 31 20.51 28.17 -11.91
CA GLY A 31 19.51 27.11 -11.69
C GLY A 31 18.42 27.52 -10.69
N LEU A 32 18.79 28.19 -9.60
CA LEU A 32 17.86 28.71 -8.60
C LEU A 32 16.94 29.78 -9.20
N SER A 33 17.49 30.71 -9.99
CA SER A 33 16.71 31.74 -10.68
C SER A 33 15.70 31.14 -11.67
N ILE A 34 16.12 30.15 -12.47
CA ILE A 34 15.22 29.44 -13.39
C ILE A 34 14.13 28.69 -12.62
N GLY A 35 14.48 27.99 -11.52
CA GLY A 35 13.51 27.26 -10.71
C GLY A 35 12.46 28.17 -10.07
N ILE A 36 12.85 29.34 -9.58
CA ILE A 36 11.93 30.35 -9.04
C ILE A 36 11.03 30.90 -10.15
N LEU A 37 11.58 31.26 -11.31
CA LEU A 37 10.81 31.72 -12.46
C LEU A 37 9.79 30.67 -12.93
N PHE A 38 10.19 29.41 -13.03
CA PHE A 38 9.31 28.31 -13.41
C PHE A 38 8.20 28.07 -12.38
N SER A 39 8.53 28.15 -11.09
CA SER A 39 7.56 28.03 -9.99
C SER A 39 6.54 29.18 -9.99
N LEU A 40 6.97 30.41 -10.32
CA LEU A 40 6.09 31.56 -10.45
C LEU A 40 5.19 31.46 -11.69
N GLN A 41 5.70 30.93 -12.81
CA GLN A 41 4.93 30.66 -14.03
C GLN A 41 3.86 29.56 -13.82
N LEU A 42 4.19 28.53 -13.04
CA LEU A 42 3.21 27.51 -12.64
C LEU A 42 2.13 28.09 -11.73
N LYS A 43 2.48 29.03 -10.84
CA LYS A 43 1.54 29.69 -9.94
C LYS A 43 0.65 30.73 -10.64
N SER A 44 1.11 31.35 -11.74
CA SER A 44 0.26 32.22 -12.59
C SER A 44 -0.65 31.43 -13.53
N SER A 45 -0.38 30.15 -13.74
CA SER A 45 -1.16 29.27 -14.62
C SER A 45 -2.28 28.49 -13.91
N SER A 46 -2.53 28.74 -12.62
CA SER A 46 -3.73 28.22 -11.97
C SER A 46 -4.96 28.94 -12.53
N PRO A 47 -5.93 28.25 -13.15
CA PRO A 47 -7.20 28.87 -13.47
C PRO A 47 -7.89 29.25 -12.16
N ARG A 48 -8.33 30.51 -12.06
CA ARG A 48 -9.31 30.93 -11.04
C ARG A 48 -10.53 30.00 -11.11
N PRO A 49 -11.20 29.70 -9.98
CA PRO A 49 -12.43 28.93 -10.01
C PRO A 49 -13.47 29.75 -10.76
N ILE A 50 -13.84 29.31 -11.95
CA ILE A 50 -14.97 29.88 -12.67
C ILE A 50 -16.23 29.39 -11.96
N VAL A 51 -16.86 30.30 -11.22
CA VAL A 51 -18.25 30.18 -10.83
C VAL A 51 -19.08 30.46 -12.08
N PHE A 52 -19.65 29.42 -12.70
CA PHE A 52 -20.79 29.58 -13.61
C PHE A 52 -22.04 29.08 -12.90
N PHE A 53 -22.82 30.02 -12.37
CA PHE A 53 -24.27 29.88 -12.39
C PHE A 53 -24.72 30.22 -13.81
N GLN A 54 -25.28 29.26 -14.53
CA GLN A 54 -26.23 29.57 -15.58
C GLN A 54 -27.24 28.44 -15.71
N ALA A 55 -28.47 28.77 -15.32
CA ALA A 55 -29.65 28.05 -15.73
C ALA A 55 -29.76 28.14 -17.25
N ALA A 56 -29.93 26.99 -17.90
CA ALA A 56 -30.57 26.90 -19.20
C ALA A 56 -31.51 25.71 -19.16
N SER A 57 -32.78 26.08 -19.09
CA SER A 57 -33.98 25.31 -19.33
C SER A 57 -33.89 24.33 -20.50
N ASN A 58 -34.50 23.16 -20.29
CA ASN A 58 -35.33 22.40 -21.22
C ASN A 58 -34.92 22.41 -22.70
N LEU A 59 -34.32 21.29 -23.13
CA LEU A 59 -34.79 20.63 -24.34
C LEU A 59 -34.83 19.11 -24.09
N VAL A 60 -36.05 18.63 -23.87
CA VAL A 60 -36.41 17.22 -23.99
C VAL A 60 -36.13 16.81 -25.42
N SER A 61 -35.31 15.78 -25.61
CA SER A 61 -35.37 14.97 -26.82
C SER A 61 -35.29 13.52 -26.39
N SER A 62 -36.41 12.83 -26.59
CA SER A 62 -36.60 11.42 -26.29
C SER A 62 -35.64 10.57 -27.11
N THR A 63 -34.71 9.90 -26.44
CA THR A 63 -34.13 8.66 -26.96
C THR A 63 -34.38 7.60 -25.91
N SER A 64 -35.10 6.56 -26.31
CA SER A 64 -35.42 5.36 -25.52
C SER A 64 -34.22 4.86 -24.71
N PRO A 65 -34.42 4.39 -23.46
CA PRO A 65 -33.34 3.78 -22.70
C PRO A 65 -32.80 2.54 -23.44
N PRO A 66 -31.47 2.29 -23.43
CA PRO A 66 -30.93 1.06 -23.97
C PRO A 66 -31.50 -0.14 -23.19
N VAL A 67 -31.90 -1.17 -23.93
CA VAL A 67 -32.44 -2.43 -23.40
C VAL A 67 -31.46 -3.02 -22.37
N PRO A 68 -31.93 -3.45 -21.18
CA PRO A 68 -31.07 -4.12 -20.21
C PRO A 68 -30.52 -5.43 -20.80
N PRO A 69 -29.26 -5.80 -20.53
CA PRO A 69 -28.74 -7.10 -20.94
C PRO A 69 -29.61 -8.23 -20.34
N PRO A 70 -29.81 -9.35 -21.06
CA PRO A 70 -30.65 -10.43 -20.58
C PRO A 70 -30.13 -11.00 -19.26
N SER A 71 -31.04 -11.29 -18.33
CA SER A 71 -30.76 -11.98 -17.08
C SER A 71 -29.92 -13.25 -17.33
N PRO A 72 -28.99 -13.63 -16.43
CA PRO A 72 -28.23 -14.86 -16.57
C PRO A 72 -29.21 -16.04 -16.59
N ARG A 73 -29.34 -16.65 -17.76
CA ARG A 73 -30.01 -17.93 -17.95
C ARG A 73 -29.17 -18.97 -17.21
N ASN A 74 -29.82 -19.85 -16.43
CA ASN A 74 -29.20 -21.06 -15.89
C ASN A 74 -28.67 -21.90 -17.07
N GLY A 75 -27.43 -21.63 -17.46
CA GLY A 75 -26.70 -22.29 -18.51
C GLY A 75 -25.49 -22.93 -17.88
N THR A 76 -25.46 -24.25 -17.91
CA THR A 76 -24.30 -25.09 -17.63
C THR A 76 -23.15 -24.57 -18.50
N PHE A 77 -22.23 -23.82 -17.88
CA PHE A 77 -21.10 -23.23 -18.58
C PHE A 77 -20.07 -24.32 -18.83
N ASN A 78 -20.11 -24.90 -20.03
CA ASN A 78 -19.02 -25.73 -20.53
C ASN A 78 -17.78 -24.85 -20.68
N SER A 79 -16.75 -25.25 -19.94
CA SER A 79 -15.44 -24.62 -19.85
C SER A 79 -14.71 -24.64 -21.19
N SER A 80 -14.80 -23.56 -21.95
CA SER A 80 -13.86 -23.30 -23.05
C SER A 80 -13.98 -21.86 -23.56
N THR A 81 -13.56 -20.90 -22.73
CA THR A 81 -13.01 -19.57 -23.13
C THR A 81 -12.62 -18.78 -21.88
N GLY A 82 -11.88 -19.42 -20.97
CA GLY A 82 -11.10 -18.70 -19.97
C GLY A 82 -9.84 -18.21 -20.66
N ILE A 83 -9.78 -16.93 -21.00
CA ILE A 83 -8.54 -16.30 -21.42
C ILE A 83 -7.51 -16.59 -20.33
N SER A 84 -6.43 -17.27 -20.72
CA SER A 84 -5.35 -17.77 -19.89
C SER A 84 -4.64 -16.60 -19.18
N LEU A 85 -5.15 -16.20 -18.02
CA LEU A 85 -4.41 -15.44 -17.00
C LEU A 85 -3.68 -16.39 -16.04
N LYS A 86 -3.71 -17.70 -16.32
CA LYS A 86 -3.22 -18.75 -15.44
C LYS A 86 -1.75 -19.13 -15.69
N GLU A 87 -1.15 -18.67 -16.78
CA GLU A 87 0.21 -19.07 -17.18
C GLU A 87 1.29 -17.99 -16.98
N GLU A 88 0.95 -16.76 -16.57
CA GLU A 88 1.93 -15.68 -16.37
C GLU A 88 2.18 -15.30 -14.89
N TYR A 89 1.71 -16.10 -13.93
CA TYR A 89 2.15 -16.01 -12.53
C TYR A 89 3.08 -17.18 -12.22
N GLN A 90 4.23 -17.18 -12.89
CA GLN A 90 5.32 -18.07 -12.55
C GLN A 90 5.74 -17.75 -11.12
N SER A 91 5.56 -18.73 -10.23
CA SER A 91 5.94 -18.71 -8.82
C SER A 91 7.38 -18.22 -8.67
N VAL A 92 7.57 -16.92 -8.43
CA VAL A 92 8.85 -16.34 -8.01
C VAL A 92 8.76 -16.15 -6.51
N MET A 93 8.85 -17.27 -5.80
CA MET A 93 9.08 -17.27 -4.36
C MET A 93 10.54 -16.85 -4.10
N HIS A 94 10.76 -16.09 -3.03
CA HIS A 94 12.09 -15.99 -2.43
C HIS A 94 12.60 -17.38 -2.00
N ASP A 95 13.92 -17.54 -1.87
CA ASP A 95 14.57 -18.75 -1.32
C ASP A 95 14.48 -18.83 0.22
N MET A 96 13.50 -18.16 0.83
CA MET A 96 13.23 -18.27 2.27
C MET A 96 11.82 -18.84 2.45
N SER A 97 11.58 -19.60 3.51
CA SER A 97 10.22 -19.99 3.85
C SER A 97 9.50 -18.86 4.58
N ASP A 98 8.17 -18.86 4.60
CA ASP A 98 7.41 -17.93 5.45
C ASP A 98 7.86 -18.08 6.92
N GLN A 99 8.18 -19.30 7.36
CA GLN A 99 8.71 -19.56 8.71
C GLN A 99 10.01 -18.79 8.97
N GLU A 100 10.93 -18.72 8.00
CA GLU A 100 12.16 -17.95 8.15
C GLU A 100 11.92 -16.44 8.18
N LEU A 101 11.01 -15.92 7.35
CA LEU A 101 10.60 -14.51 7.41
C LEU A 101 10.00 -14.14 8.77
N LEU A 102 9.09 -14.98 9.25
CA LEU A 102 8.38 -14.83 10.51
C LEU A 102 9.36 -14.91 11.71
N LEU A 103 10.33 -15.83 11.67
CA LEU A 103 11.38 -15.90 12.68
C LEU A 103 12.20 -14.61 12.74
N ARG A 104 12.57 -14.04 11.59
CA ARG A 104 13.32 -12.77 11.53
C ARG A 104 12.50 -11.58 12.03
N ALA A 105 11.19 -11.56 11.75
CA ALA A 105 10.28 -10.50 12.19
C ALA A 105 9.95 -10.55 13.69
N SER A 106 10.10 -11.72 14.34
CA SER A 106 9.84 -11.96 15.76
C SER A 106 11.06 -11.79 16.68
N SER A 107 12.16 -11.20 16.17
CA SER A 107 13.36 -10.94 16.96
C SER A 107 13.04 -10.14 18.24
N ARG A 108 13.55 -10.62 19.38
CA ARG A 108 13.36 -10.00 20.71
C ARG A 108 14.26 -8.79 20.96
N VAL A 109 15.19 -8.51 20.04
CA VAL A 109 16.04 -7.32 20.11
C VAL A 109 15.28 -6.16 19.46
N PRO A 110 15.17 -4.99 20.12
CA PRO A 110 14.57 -3.82 19.50
C PRO A 110 15.33 -3.42 18.23
N LYS A 111 14.59 -3.31 17.12
CA LYS A 111 15.12 -2.92 15.81
C LYS A 111 14.19 -1.95 15.13
N ILE A 112 14.75 -1.03 14.36
CA ILE A 112 13.99 -0.16 13.46
C ILE A 112 13.66 -0.94 12.17
N ALA A 113 12.39 -1.00 11.80
CA ALA A 113 11.98 -1.59 10.54
C ALA A 113 11.93 -0.52 9.43
N PHE A 114 12.61 -0.77 8.31
CA PHE A 114 12.53 0.03 7.09
C PHE A 114 11.74 -0.73 6.04
N MET A 115 10.64 -0.15 5.55
CA MET A 115 9.83 -0.73 4.48
C MET A 115 9.96 0.13 3.22
N PHE A 116 10.47 -0.48 2.15
CA PHE A 116 10.58 0.14 0.84
C PHE A 116 9.52 -0.42 -0.10
N LEU A 117 8.71 0.47 -0.68
CA LEU A 117 7.71 0.12 -1.70
C LEU A 117 8.23 0.60 -3.06
N THR A 118 8.50 -0.32 -3.99
CA THR A 118 9.04 0.02 -5.31
C THR A 118 8.35 -0.72 -6.45
N GLY A 119 8.20 -0.08 -7.61
CA GLY A 119 7.69 -0.73 -8.82
C GLY A 119 8.77 -1.49 -9.62
N GLY A 120 10.04 -1.31 -9.26
CA GLY A 120 11.21 -1.77 -10.01
C GLY A 120 12.48 -1.75 -9.14
N PRO A 121 13.66 -1.35 -9.68
CA PRO A 121 14.86 -1.20 -8.87
C PRO A 121 14.62 -0.26 -7.69
N LEU A 122 15.21 -0.56 -6.53
CA LEU A 122 15.09 0.32 -5.36
C LEU A 122 15.79 1.66 -5.65
N PRO A 123 15.07 2.79 -5.65
CA PRO A 123 15.68 4.09 -5.88
C PRO A 123 16.73 4.37 -4.80
N LEU A 124 17.88 4.92 -5.22
CA LEU A 124 19.01 5.24 -4.34
C LEU A 124 19.58 4.02 -3.59
N ALA A 125 19.40 2.80 -4.09
CA ALA A 125 19.96 1.59 -3.46
C ALA A 125 21.42 1.75 -3.03
N PRO A 126 22.35 2.29 -3.84
CA PRO A 126 23.74 2.48 -3.41
C PRO A 126 23.92 3.40 -2.20
N LEU A 127 23.08 4.42 -2.05
CA LEU A 127 23.12 5.31 -0.88
C LEU A 127 22.62 4.58 0.37
N TRP A 128 21.54 3.80 0.22
CA TRP A 128 21.00 3.02 1.31
C TRP A 128 21.95 1.91 1.77
N GLU A 129 22.70 1.28 0.85
CA GLU A 129 23.77 0.33 1.21
C GLU A 129 24.75 0.97 2.20
N ILE A 130 25.25 2.17 1.88
CA ILE A 130 26.19 2.91 2.73
C ILE A 130 25.54 3.29 4.07
N PHE A 131 24.28 3.73 4.06
CA PHE A 131 23.55 4.10 5.28
C PHE A 131 23.40 2.92 6.25
N PHE A 132 23.15 1.73 5.71
CA PHE A 132 22.87 0.52 6.50
C PHE A 132 24.11 -0.32 6.81
N GLU A 133 25.22 -0.08 6.11
CA GLU A 133 26.49 -0.76 6.31
C GLU A 133 26.98 -0.59 7.76
N GLY A 134 27.39 -1.70 8.39
CA GLY A 134 27.89 -1.72 9.77
C GLY A 134 26.84 -1.69 10.88
N HIS A 135 25.55 -1.55 10.56
CA HIS A 135 24.47 -1.39 11.56
C HIS A 135 23.44 -2.55 11.59
N GLN A 136 23.79 -3.72 11.04
CA GLN A 136 22.87 -4.85 10.79
C GLN A 136 22.11 -5.36 12.04
N GLY A 137 22.64 -5.07 13.24
CA GLY A 137 22.00 -5.41 14.51
C GLY A 137 20.78 -4.55 14.88
N PHE A 138 20.69 -3.33 14.36
CA PHE A 138 19.75 -2.30 14.82
C PHE A 138 18.53 -2.11 13.92
N TYR A 139 18.50 -2.78 12.77
CA TYR A 139 17.41 -2.62 11.81
C TYR A 139 16.98 -3.93 11.16
N THR A 140 15.78 -3.90 10.57
CA THR A 140 15.30 -4.89 9.62
C THR A 140 14.81 -4.17 8.37
N ILE A 141 15.19 -4.64 7.18
CA ILE A 141 14.76 -4.08 5.91
C ILE A 141 13.73 -5.01 5.28
N TYR A 142 12.67 -4.42 4.74
CA TYR A 142 11.64 -5.08 3.95
C TYR A 142 11.49 -4.34 2.62
N VAL A 143 11.59 -5.07 1.51
CA VAL A 143 11.44 -4.52 0.16
C VAL A 143 10.22 -5.16 -0.49
N HIS A 144 9.16 -4.39 -0.67
CA HIS A 144 8.03 -4.78 -1.48
C HIS A 144 8.23 -4.25 -2.89
N SER A 145 8.55 -5.14 -3.83
CA SER A 145 8.66 -4.82 -5.25
C SER A 145 7.50 -5.41 -6.06
N HIS A 146 7.29 -4.89 -7.28
CA HIS A 146 6.34 -5.49 -8.22
C HIS A 146 6.66 -6.97 -8.48
N PRO A 147 5.68 -7.90 -8.57
CA PRO A 147 5.94 -9.32 -8.80
C PRO A 147 6.82 -9.59 -10.05
N ARG A 148 6.52 -8.90 -11.16
CA ARG A 148 7.29 -8.95 -12.42
C ARG A 148 8.74 -8.42 -12.31
N TYR A 149 9.09 -7.72 -11.24
CA TYR A 149 10.46 -7.22 -11.05
C TYR A 149 11.30 -8.26 -10.32
N ASN A 150 12.11 -9.02 -11.07
CA ASN A 150 12.97 -10.06 -10.52
C ASN A 150 14.44 -9.66 -10.63
N GLN A 151 14.94 -8.93 -9.62
CA GLN A 151 16.37 -8.61 -9.51
C GLN A 151 17.00 -9.46 -8.42
N THR A 152 18.06 -10.17 -8.78
CA THR A 152 18.96 -10.80 -7.83
C THR A 152 19.86 -9.75 -7.21
N VAL A 153 19.95 -9.80 -5.89
CA VAL A 153 20.81 -8.92 -5.10
C VAL A 153 22.03 -9.74 -4.67
N PRO A 154 23.28 -9.21 -4.72
CA PRO A 154 24.44 -9.92 -4.22
C PRO A 154 24.29 -10.33 -2.75
N GLN A 155 24.80 -11.48 -2.34
CA GLN A 155 24.73 -11.94 -0.93
C GLN A 155 25.35 -10.97 0.08
N THR A 156 26.27 -10.12 -0.38
CA THR A 156 26.95 -9.10 0.42
C THR A 156 26.13 -7.84 0.67
N SER A 157 25.03 -7.64 -0.07
CA SER A 157 24.17 -6.46 0.04
C SER A 157 23.29 -6.51 1.30
N VAL A 158 23.00 -5.33 1.87
CA VAL A 158 22.03 -5.20 2.97
C VAL A 158 20.61 -5.59 2.56
N PHE A 159 20.31 -5.57 1.26
CA PHE A 159 19.02 -5.94 0.65
C PHE A 159 18.90 -7.42 0.28
N HIS A 160 19.96 -8.21 0.43
CA HIS A 160 19.90 -9.64 0.15
C HIS A 160 18.85 -10.34 1.03
N GLY A 161 17.94 -11.08 0.39
CA GLY A 161 16.85 -11.75 1.10
C GLY A 161 15.95 -10.80 1.89
N ARG A 162 15.79 -9.55 1.45
CA ARG A 162 14.86 -8.58 2.08
C ARG A 162 13.56 -8.38 1.31
N ARG A 163 13.42 -9.01 0.15
CA ARG A 163 12.21 -8.93 -0.66
C ARG A 163 11.09 -9.72 -0.01
N ILE A 164 9.93 -9.10 0.19
CA ILE A 164 8.71 -9.79 0.59
C ILE A 164 7.80 -9.92 -0.64
N PRO A 165 7.60 -11.14 -1.16
CA PRO A 165 6.52 -11.41 -2.08
C PRO A 165 5.21 -11.61 -1.30
N SER A 166 4.15 -10.90 -1.67
CA SER A 166 2.79 -11.31 -1.28
C SER A 166 2.17 -12.13 -2.41
N GLN A 167 1.47 -13.22 -2.07
CA GLN A 167 0.75 -14.05 -3.04
C GLN A 167 -0.69 -13.55 -3.28
N VAL A 168 -1.22 -12.75 -2.35
CA VAL A 168 -2.62 -12.33 -2.31
C VAL A 168 -2.73 -10.86 -1.93
N TYR A 169 -3.88 -10.25 -2.24
CA TYR A 169 -4.20 -8.91 -1.78
C TYR A 169 -4.67 -8.94 -0.32
N PHE A 170 -4.38 -7.88 0.44
CA PHE A 170 -4.84 -7.71 1.82
C PHE A 170 -5.92 -6.63 1.93
N ILE A 171 -7.05 -6.91 1.27
CA ILE A 171 -8.27 -6.09 1.30
C ILE A 171 -9.27 -6.79 2.23
N SER A 172 -9.64 -6.12 3.32
CA SER A 172 -10.68 -6.64 4.21
C SER A 172 -12.02 -6.65 3.50
N VAL A 173 -12.71 -7.79 3.51
CA VAL A 173 -14.01 -8.00 2.88
C VAL A 173 -14.87 -8.82 3.83
N TYR A 174 -16.02 -8.28 4.22
CA TYR A 174 -16.96 -8.96 5.09
C TYR A 174 -18.40 -8.48 4.84
N ASP A 175 -19.36 -9.33 5.20
CA ASP A 175 -20.77 -8.98 5.20
C ASP A 175 -21.15 -8.37 6.56
N ASP A 176 -21.63 -7.13 6.53
CA ASP A 176 -22.13 -6.42 7.70
C ASP A 176 -23.66 -6.29 7.54
N PRO A 177 -24.47 -7.09 8.24
CA PRO A 177 -25.93 -7.05 8.12
C PRO A 177 -26.54 -5.77 8.73
N GLY A 178 -25.75 -4.96 9.43
CA GLY A 178 -26.20 -3.78 10.14
C GLY A 178 -26.47 -2.56 9.25
N LYS A 179 -26.85 -1.47 9.91
CA LYS A 179 -27.14 -0.17 9.28
C LYS A 179 -25.97 0.39 8.48
N ASP A 180 -24.74 0.07 8.91
CA ASP A 180 -23.51 0.60 8.31
C ASP A 180 -22.94 -0.31 7.22
N GLY A 181 -23.60 -1.45 6.95
CA GLY A 181 -23.26 -2.41 5.91
C GLY A 181 -24.37 -2.52 4.87
N ARG A 182 -25.18 -3.58 4.96
CA ARG A 182 -26.36 -3.83 4.10
C ARG A 182 -27.35 -2.68 4.14
N GLY A 183 -27.50 -2.00 5.28
CA GLY A 183 -28.40 -0.85 5.42
C GLY A 183 -28.06 0.35 4.52
N ARG A 184 -26.85 0.40 3.94
CA ARG A 184 -26.41 1.44 3.00
C ARG A 184 -26.60 1.07 1.53
N TYR A 185 -27.08 -0.13 1.24
CA TYR A 185 -27.32 -0.56 -0.15
C TYR A 185 -28.47 0.23 -0.76
N ASN A 186 -28.25 0.80 -1.95
CA ASN A 186 -29.29 1.45 -2.73
C ASN A 186 -29.85 0.47 -3.77
N PRO A 187 -31.16 0.13 -3.75
CA PRO A 187 -31.76 -0.78 -4.73
C PRO A 187 -31.56 -0.40 -6.20
N GLN A 188 -31.35 0.88 -6.51
CA GLN A 188 -31.08 1.37 -7.88
C GLN A 188 -29.72 0.93 -8.44
N ILE A 189 -28.83 0.42 -7.59
CA ILE A 189 -27.55 -0.19 -7.99
C ILE A 189 -27.80 -1.53 -8.72
N SER A 190 -28.93 -2.18 -8.45
CA SER A 190 -29.38 -3.37 -9.18
C SER A 190 -29.72 -3.02 -10.63
N PRO A 191 -29.43 -3.90 -11.61
CA PRO A 191 -28.88 -5.25 -11.48
C PRO A 191 -27.34 -5.33 -11.57
N VAL A 192 -26.64 -4.19 -11.63
CA VAL A 192 -25.18 -4.19 -11.86
C VAL A 192 -24.43 -4.80 -10.69
N ILE A 193 -24.86 -4.50 -9.46
CA ILE A 193 -24.40 -5.15 -8.24
C ILE A 193 -25.66 -5.56 -7.49
N ASN A 194 -25.79 -6.84 -7.16
CA ASN A 194 -26.95 -7.30 -6.39
C ASN A 194 -26.79 -6.93 -4.93
N ALA A 195 -27.92 -6.90 -4.22
CA ALA A 195 -27.92 -6.71 -2.77
C ALA A 195 -26.96 -7.69 -2.11
N ALA A 196 -26.94 -8.97 -2.53
CA ALA A 196 -26.07 -10.05 -2.01
C ALA A 196 -24.56 -9.79 -2.17
N ASP A 197 -24.16 -9.11 -3.25
CA ASP A 197 -22.76 -8.81 -3.55
C ASP A 197 -22.27 -7.53 -2.85
N TRP A 198 -23.18 -6.75 -2.26
CA TRP A 198 -22.85 -5.55 -1.49
C TRP A 198 -22.12 -5.93 -0.19
N LEU A 199 -20.81 -5.70 -0.19
CA LEU A 199 -19.95 -6.01 0.95
C LEU A 199 -19.26 -4.76 1.47
N LYS A 200 -18.71 -4.91 2.67
CA LYS A 200 -17.98 -3.86 3.38
C LYS A 200 -16.53 -4.26 3.59
N GLY A 201 -15.68 -3.27 3.71
CA GLY A 201 -14.26 -3.43 3.95
C GLY A 201 -13.66 -2.28 4.73
N SER A 202 -12.35 -2.40 4.97
CA SER A 202 -11.56 -1.37 5.61
C SER A 202 -11.04 -0.38 4.57
N GLN A 203 -10.99 0.91 4.92
CA GLN A 203 -10.26 1.93 4.16
C GLN A 203 -8.73 1.72 4.19
N TRP A 204 -8.24 0.84 5.06
CA TRP A 204 -6.82 0.49 5.23
C TRP A 204 -6.61 -0.90 4.66
N PHE A 205 -5.91 -0.97 3.54
CA PHE A 205 -5.68 -2.17 2.78
C PHE A 205 -4.27 -2.16 2.17
N GLU A 206 -3.79 -3.33 1.83
CA GLU A 206 -2.65 -3.51 0.93
C GLU A 206 -3.15 -4.23 -0.32
N MET A 207 -2.58 -3.87 -1.46
CA MET A 207 -2.83 -4.52 -2.72
C MET A 207 -1.61 -4.38 -3.62
N HIS A 208 -1.46 -5.31 -4.54
CA HIS A 208 -0.47 -5.20 -5.59
C HIS A 208 -0.84 -4.11 -6.61
N ARG A 209 0.15 -3.71 -7.42
CA ARG A 209 -0.01 -2.68 -8.45
C ARG A 209 -0.99 -3.06 -9.55
N ASP A 210 -1.05 -4.33 -9.94
CA ASP A 210 -1.99 -4.84 -10.95
C ASP A 210 -3.45 -4.69 -10.48
N MET A 211 -3.75 -5.03 -9.22
CA MET A 211 -5.05 -4.75 -8.61
C MET A 211 -5.36 -3.25 -8.57
N ALA A 212 -4.38 -2.41 -8.21
CA ALA A 212 -4.56 -0.96 -8.26
C ALA A 212 -4.90 -0.47 -9.68
N LEU A 213 -4.29 -1.05 -10.73
CA LEU A 213 -4.62 -0.75 -12.12
C LEU A 213 -6.06 -1.16 -12.49
N HIS A 214 -6.53 -2.32 -12.00
CA HIS A 214 -7.92 -2.74 -12.20
C HIS A 214 -8.90 -1.75 -11.54
N ILE A 215 -8.65 -1.32 -10.31
CA ILE A 215 -9.49 -0.34 -9.60
C ILE A 215 -9.53 1.01 -10.33
N VAL A 216 -8.39 1.58 -10.72
CA VAL A 216 -8.36 2.93 -11.34
C VAL A 216 -8.91 2.95 -12.76
N SER A 217 -8.92 1.80 -13.45
CA SER A 217 -9.43 1.67 -14.81
C SER A 217 -10.90 1.23 -14.87
N ASP A 218 -11.48 0.84 -13.74
CA ASP A 218 -12.88 0.41 -13.67
C ASP A 218 -13.85 1.57 -14.00
N LYS A 219 -14.63 1.35 -15.05
CA LYS A 219 -15.69 2.27 -15.50
C LYS A 219 -17.09 1.71 -15.23
N THR A 220 -17.21 0.44 -14.86
CA THR A 220 -18.48 -0.26 -14.72
C THR A 220 -19.00 -0.14 -13.30
N TYR A 221 -18.24 -0.59 -12.31
CA TYR A 221 -18.72 -0.61 -10.93
C TYR A 221 -18.54 0.76 -10.28
N TYR A 222 -17.38 1.40 -10.48
CA TYR A 222 -17.14 2.73 -9.95
C TYR A 222 -18.16 3.77 -10.44
N SER A 223 -18.65 3.69 -11.68
CA SER A 223 -19.65 4.63 -12.20
C SER A 223 -21.00 4.50 -11.48
N VAL A 224 -21.42 3.27 -11.16
CA VAL A 224 -22.62 2.98 -10.38
C VAL A 224 -22.48 3.48 -8.95
N PHE A 225 -21.35 3.21 -8.30
CA PHE A 225 -21.02 3.74 -6.97
C PHE A 225 -21.02 5.28 -6.97
N LYS A 226 -20.33 5.90 -7.92
CA LYS A 226 -20.30 7.37 -8.09
C LYS A 226 -21.69 7.98 -8.25
N GLN A 227 -22.59 7.28 -8.94
CA GLN A 227 -23.96 7.76 -9.16
C GLN A 227 -24.85 7.57 -7.91
N TYR A 228 -24.88 6.36 -7.36
CA TYR A 228 -25.93 5.91 -6.42
C TYR A 228 -25.47 5.76 -4.96
N CYS A 229 -24.17 5.66 -4.67
CA CYS A 229 -23.65 5.69 -3.30
C CYS A 229 -23.53 7.15 -2.84
N ARG A 230 -24.65 7.68 -2.35
CA ARG A 230 -24.78 9.00 -1.71
C ARG A 230 -24.96 8.81 -0.20
N PRO A 231 -24.65 9.82 0.64
CA PRO A 231 -24.85 9.72 2.09
C PRO A 231 -26.25 9.14 2.41
N PRO A 232 -26.34 8.13 3.31
CA PRO A 232 -25.33 7.69 4.28
C PRO A 232 -24.30 6.66 3.76
N CYS A 233 -24.22 6.40 2.45
CA CYS A 233 -23.25 5.47 1.85
C CYS A 233 -21.82 6.05 1.78
N TYR A 234 -20.81 5.23 2.11
CA TYR A 234 -19.39 5.55 1.99
C TYR A 234 -18.72 4.67 0.91
N ASN A 235 -18.32 5.30 -0.20
CA ASN A 235 -17.73 4.60 -1.34
C ASN A 235 -16.45 3.85 -0.97
N ASP A 236 -15.59 4.45 -0.15
CA ASP A 236 -14.31 3.90 0.28
C ASP A 236 -14.43 2.70 1.23
N GLU A 237 -15.58 2.50 1.89
CA GLU A 237 -15.87 1.30 2.69
C GLU A 237 -16.51 0.16 1.89
N HIS A 238 -17.12 0.45 0.73
CA HIS A 238 -17.95 -0.53 0.00
C HIS A 238 -17.44 -0.89 -1.40
N TYR A 239 -16.98 0.10 -2.17
CA TYR A 239 -16.65 -0.09 -3.59
C TYR A 239 -15.55 -1.13 -3.81
N ILE A 240 -14.39 -0.90 -3.19
CA ILE A 240 -13.22 -1.79 -3.38
C ILE A 240 -13.56 -3.19 -2.87
N ALA A 241 -14.18 -3.31 -1.70
CA ALA A 241 -14.55 -4.61 -1.12
C ALA A 241 -15.53 -5.39 -2.01
N THR A 242 -16.57 -4.72 -2.51
CA THR A 242 -17.58 -5.30 -3.39
C THR A 242 -16.96 -5.76 -4.71
N MET A 243 -16.24 -4.87 -5.40
CA MET A 243 -15.63 -5.18 -6.70
C MET A 243 -14.60 -6.31 -6.59
N VAL A 244 -13.75 -6.27 -5.55
CA VAL A 244 -12.73 -7.30 -5.31
C VAL A 244 -13.37 -8.64 -5.00
N ASN A 245 -14.42 -8.69 -4.19
CA ASN A 245 -15.11 -9.95 -3.91
C ASN A 245 -15.73 -10.56 -5.18
N MET A 246 -16.43 -9.74 -5.97
CA MET A 246 -17.12 -10.19 -7.18
C MET A 246 -16.15 -10.73 -8.25
N LEU A 247 -14.99 -10.08 -8.42
CA LEU A 247 -14.10 -10.34 -9.55
C LEU A 247 -12.81 -11.09 -9.18
N TYR A 248 -12.30 -10.86 -7.97
CA TYR A 248 -10.94 -11.23 -7.57
C TYR A 248 -10.90 -11.92 -6.19
N GLY A 249 -12.03 -12.43 -5.68
CA GLY A 249 -12.11 -12.99 -4.33
C GLY A 249 -11.12 -14.13 -4.05
N LYS A 250 -10.74 -14.92 -5.08
CA LYS A 250 -9.74 -15.99 -4.96
C LYS A 250 -8.31 -15.50 -4.77
N LEU A 251 -8.02 -14.26 -5.15
CA LEU A 251 -6.71 -13.62 -5.02
C LEU A 251 -6.63 -12.71 -3.78
N ASN A 252 -7.68 -12.66 -2.97
CA ASN A 252 -7.77 -11.80 -1.81
C ASN A 252 -7.76 -12.61 -0.52
N SER A 253 -7.11 -12.08 0.51
CA SER A 253 -7.05 -12.70 1.85
C SER A 253 -8.29 -12.43 2.70
N ASN A 254 -9.18 -11.54 2.26
CA ASN A 254 -10.34 -11.03 3.01
C ASN A 254 -10.01 -10.40 4.36
N ARG A 255 -8.74 -9.99 4.57
CA ARG A 255 -8.28 -9.31 5.79
C ARG A 255 -7.38 -8.13 5.43
N SER A 256 -7.28 -7.18 6.36
CA SER A 256 -6.29 -6.10 6.31
C SER A 256 -5.03 -6.48 7.08
N ILE A 257 -3.89 -5.93 6.69
CA ILE A 257 -2.64 -5.95 7.46
C ILE A 257 -2.60 -4.87 8.56
N THR A 258 -3.67 -4.09 8.75
CA THR A 258 -3.76 -3.06 9.79
C THR A 258 -4.64 -3.53 10.94
N TRP A 259 -4.07 -3.63 12.14
CA TRP A 259 -4.80 -3.92 13.36
C TRP A 259 -5.60 -2.70 13.80
N VAL A 260 -6.84 -2.94 14.22
CA VAL A 260 -7.78 -1.91 14.67
C VAL A 260 -8.62 -2.46 15.81
N ASP A 261 -8.68 -1.74 16.93
CA ASP A 261 -9.57 -2.06 18.03
C ASP A 261 -10.94 -1.38 17.85
N TRP A 262 -11.97 -2.19 17.59
CA TRP A 262 -13.37 -1.78 17.46
C TRP A 262 -14.18 -2.01 18.74
N SER A 263 -13.55 -2.27 19.89
CA SER A 263 -14.23 -2.45 21.19
C SER A 263 -14.90 -1.17 21.72
N SER A 264 -14.56 -0.01 21.17
CA SER A 264 -15.24 1.25 21.51
C SER A 264 -16.58 1.34 20.80
N GLU A 265 -17.63 1.69 21.54
CA GLU A 265 -18.94 1.96 20.96
C GLU A 265 -18.87 3.18 20.01
N GLY A 266 -19.40 3.01 18.80
CA GLY A 266 -19.59 4.10 17.84
C GLY A 266 -18.93 3.88 16.47
N ALA A 267 -18.87 4.96 15.69
CA ALA A 267 -18.41 4.94 14.29
C ALA A 267 -16.88 4.98 14.13
N TYR A 268 -16.12 5.02 15.23
CA TYR A 268 -14.68 5.20 15.21
C TYR A 268 -13.99 4.16 16.10
N PRO A 269 -12.83 3.63 15.68
CA PRO A 269 -12.08 2.69 16.48
C PRO A 269 -11.47 3.37 17.72
N ARG A 270 -11.14 2.55 18.73
CA ARG A 270 -10.53 2.97 19.98
C ARG A 270 -9.25 3.77 19.71
N LYS A 271 -9.07 4.82 20.50
CA LYS A 271 -7.82 5.60 20.57
C LYS A 271 -7.02 5.15 21.78
N TYR A 272 -5.74 4.84 21.58
CA TYR A 272 -4.82 4.52 22.67
C TYR A 272 -4.08 5.78 23.09
N GLY A 273 -4.31 6.26 24.32
CA GLY A 273 -3.57 7.40 24.87
C GLY A 273 -2.21 6.98 25.46
N TYR A 274 -1.48 7.96 25.99
CA TYR A 274 -0.18 7.76 26.65
C TYR A 274 -0.20 6.60 27.65
N ALA A 275 -1.19 6.58 28.55
CA ALA A 275 -1.30 5.58 29.62
C ALA A 275 -1.65 4.17 29.13
N ASN A 276 -2.03 4.00 27.86
CA ASN A 276 -2.33 2.68 27.31
C ASN A 276 -1.11 2.01 26.66
N ILE A 277 0.00 2.72 26.48
CA ILE A 277 1.18 2.22 25.79
C ILE A 277 2.05 1.44 26.77
N ASN A 278 2.06 0.12 26.64
CA ASN A 278 2.84 -0.81 27.44
C ASN A 278 3.19 -2.08 26.63
N HIS A 279 4.02 -2.95 27.19
CA HIS A 279 4.42 -4.20 26.53
C HIS A 279 3.25 -5.16 26.31
N GLU A 280 2.24 -5.14 27.19
CA GLU A 280 1.05 -5.97 27.09
C GLU A 280 0.23 -5.63 25.84
N LEU A 281 -0.02 -4.34 25.59
CA LEU A 281 -0.72 -3.88 24.39
C LEU A 281 0.06 -4.27 23.13
N LEU A 282 1.38 -4.06 23.10
CA LEU A 282 2.19 -4.45 21.95
C LEU A 282 2.21 -5.97 21.73
N SER A 283 2.26 -6.75 22.80
CA SER A 283 2.17 -8.21 22.76
C SER A 283 0.81 -8.67 22.22
N GLN A 284 -0.28 -8.05 22.70
CA GLN A 284 -1.63 -8.33 22.21
C GLN A 284 -1.78 -8.02 20.71
N ILE A 285 -1.25 -6.88 20.24
CA ILE A 285 -1.31 -6.51 18.83
C ILE A 285 -0.50 -7.49 17.96
N ARG A 286 0.67 -7.93 18.44
CA ARG A 286 1.58 -8.80 17.68
C ARG A 286 1.20 -10.27 17.70
N TYR A 287 0.65 -10.76 18.81
CA TYR A 287 0.50 -12.18 19.09
C TYR A 287 -0.91 -12.58 19.54
N GLY A 288 -1.81 -11.63 19.77
CA GLY A 288 -3.17 -11.88 20.24
C GLY A 288 -4.16 -12.32 19.16
N SER A 289 -3.69 -12.63 17.95
CA SER A 289 -4.55 -13.08 16.85
C SER A 289 -3.82 -14.11 16.01
N GLU A 290 -4.55 -15.07 15.47
CA GLU A 290 -4.06 -16.03 14.48
C GLU A 290 -4.73 -15.79 13.13
N CYS A 291 -3.99 -16.04 12.05
CA CYS A 291 -4.45 -15.88 10.68
C CYS A 291 -3.64 -16.75 9.74
N ILE A 292 -4.16 -16.90 8.51
CA ILE A 292 -3.51 -17.65 7.45
C ILE A 292 -2.65 -16.69 6.63
N TYR A 293 -1.38 -17.02 6.47
CA TYR A 293 -0.44 -16.37 5.58
C TYR A 293 0.19 -17.43 4.67
N ASN A 294 -0.02 -17.30 3.35
CA ASN A 294 0.47 -18.25 2.34
C ASN A 294 0.14 -19.74 2.67
N GLY A 295 -1.04 -19.99 3.24
CA GLY A 295 -1.51 -21.33 3.59
C GLY A 295 -1.08 -21.83 4.97
N ASN A 296 -0.21 -21.10 5.69
CA ASN A 296 0.24 -21.45 7.03
C ASN A 296 -0.41 -20.57 8.10
N THR A 297 -0.74 -21.14 9.25
CA THR A 297 -1.20 -20.38 10.41
C THR A 297 -0.04 -19.63 11.05
N THR A 298 -0.23 -18.35 11.35
CA THR A 298 0.75 -17.48 12.00
C THR A 298 0.06 -16.51 12.95
N SER A 299 0.81 -16.01 13.94
CA SER A 299 0.37 -14.94 14.83
C SER A 299 0.65 -13.53 14.27
N MET A 300 1.51 -13.41 13.25
CA MET A 300 1.85 -12.14 12.60
C MET A 300 0.81 -11.72 11.58
N CYS A 301 -0.32 -11.27 12.09
CA CYS A 301 -1.49 -10.96 11.29
C CYS A 301 -1.54 -9.52 10.79
N PHE A 302 -0.75 -8.65 11.41
CA PHE A 302 -0.80 -7.22 11.18
C PHE A 302 0.61 -6.65 11.13
N LEU A 303 0.85 -5.78 10.14
CA LEU A 303 2.09 -5.00 9.99
C LEU A 303 1.94 -3.58 10.53
N PHE A 304 0.70 -3.07 10.55
CA PHE A 304 0.36 -1.73 11.01
C PHE A 304 -0.68 -1.80 12.11
N ALA A 305 -0.80 -0.75 12.92
CA ALA A 305 -1.83 -0.65 13.94
C ALA A 305 -2.32 0.80 14.08
N ARG A 306 -3.60 0.96 14.45
CA ARG A 306 -4.24 2.26 14.76
C ARG A 306 -5.27 2.09 15.88
N LYS A 307 -5.63 3.14 16.64
CA LYS A 307 -5.38 4.59 16.46
C LYS A 307 -4.52 5.16 17.58
N PHE A 308 -3.30 5.57 17.22
CA PHE A 308 -2.29 6.13 18.11
C PHE A 308 -2.15 7.65 17.85
N PRO A 309 -2.62 8.53 18.74
CA PRO A 309 -2.42 9.98 18.65
C PRO A 309 -0.97 10.38 18.96
N PRO A 310 -0.52 11.60 18.63
CA PRO A 310 0.87 12.03 18.83
C PRO A 310 1.42 11.86 20.25
N SER A 311 0.56 11.89 21.28
CA SER A 311 0.94 11.66 22.67
C SER A 311 1.52 10.26 22.95
N THR A 312 1.33 9.29 22.06
CA THR A 312 1.89 7.94 22.21
C THR A 312 3.32 7.81 21.72
N LEU A 313 3.87 8.81 21.02
CA LEU A 313 5.21 8.70 20.43
C LEU A 313 6.27 8.44 21.50
N LYS A 314 6.32 9.28 22.55
CA LYS A 314 7.30 9.16 23.64
C LYS A 314 7.24 7.79 24.35
N PRO A 315 6.08 7.30 24.82
CA PRO A 315 6.03 5.99 25.46
C PRO A 315 6.28 4.84 24.47
N LEU A 316 5.90 4.95 23.20
CA LEU A 316 6.24 3.93 22.19
C LEU A 316 7.76 3.84 21.97
N MET A 317 8.44 4.98 21.88
CA MET A 317 9.90 5.02 21.79
C MET A 317 10.57 4.47 23.06
N GLY A 318 9.99 4.76 24.23
CA GLY A 318 10.48 4.24 25.51
C GLY A 318 10.42 2.71 25.64
N LEU A 319 9.54 2.03 24.87
CA LEU A 319 9.46 0.57 24.84
C LEU A 319 10.50 -0.10 23.91
N LEU A 320 11.30 0.69 23.17
CA LEU A 320 12.23 0.19 22.16
C LEU A 320 13.69 0.19 22.63
N ASP A 321 13.98 0.41 23.93
CA ASP A 321 15.33 0.45 24.53
C ASP A 321 16.40 1.12 23.61
N PHE A 322 16.07 2.28 23.04
CA PHE A 322 17.10 3.17 22.50
C PHE A 322 17.61 4.03 23.65
N GLU A 323 18.29 3.42 24.62
CA GLU A 323 19.11 4.19 25.55
C GLU A 323 20.23 4.88 24.74
N TYR A 324 20.23 6.21 24.77
CA TYR A 324 21.26 7.07 24.21
C TYR A 324 22.42 7.25 25.19
#